data_AF-A0A9C9N2Y2-F1
#
_entry.id   AF-A0A9C9N2Y2-F1
#
_cell.length_a   1.000
_cell.length_b   1.000
_cell.length_c   1.000
_cell.angle_alpha   90.00
_cell.angle_beta   90.00
_cell.angle_gamma   90.00
#
_symmetry.space_group_name_H-M   'P 1'
#
loop_
_entity.id
_entity.type
_entity.pdbx_description
1 polymer ?
#
loop_
_entity_poly.entity_id
_entity_poly.type
_entity_poly.pdbx_seq_one_letter_code
_entity_poly.pdbx_strand_id
1 'polypeptide(L)'
;MTAEYYQHLGIFSDWAAKAASESPLRPLALPGAATHQLVRDTLGFCFNNEHPQEVRIDAEWERDGVAGQAISWSVGYGPRSAAWLLKPAGVSEALPGVVALHDHGGFKFFGKEKIAIGSLDPPDYINDYWFSYYGGRAYANALALEGFAVLVPDTFLWGSRRFPQAVMDNSFAPAFAA
;
A
#
# COMPACT_ATOMS: atom_id res chain seq x y z
N MET A 1 -10.78 32.59 17.12
CA MET A 1 -9.63 32.79 16.21
C MET A 1 -9.50 31.75 15.09
N THR A 2 -10.51 30.89 14.84
CA THR A 2 -10.39 29.77 13.87
C THR A 2 -11.11 29.99 12.52
N ALA A 3 -12.13 30.86 12.46
CA ALA A 3 -12.92 31.06 11.24
C ALA A 3 -12.18 31.85 10.13
N GLU A 4 -11.16 32.64 10.46
CA GLU A 4 -10.43 33.46 9.46
C GLU A 4 -9.46 32.63 8.61
N TYR A 5 -8.93 31.50 9.10
CA TYR A 5 -7.90 30.71 8.41
C TYR A 5 -8.44 29.73 7.34
N TYR A 6 -9.75 29.46 7.32
CA TYR A 6 -10.35 28.40 6.49
C TYR A 6 -11.48 28.88 5.57
N GLN A 7 -11.55 30.18 5.27
CA GLN A 7 -12.59 30.75 4.39
C GLN A 7 -12.61 30.11 2.99
N HIS A 8 -11.47 29.64 2.50
CA HIS A 8 -11.36 28.91 1.22
C HIS A 8 -12.15 27.60 1.18
N LEU A 9 -12.59 27.06 2.32
CA LEU A 9 -13.46 25.89 2.41
C LEU A 9 -14.96 26.24 2.28
N GLY A 10 -15.32 27.52 2.15
CA GLY A 10 -16.69 27.98 1.94
C GLY A 10 -17.64 27.53 3.05
N ILE A 11 -18.75 26.88 2.66
CA ILE A 11 -19.78 26.39 3.60
C ILE A 11 -19.29 25.31 4.58
N PHE A 12 -18.09 24.75 4.36
CA PHE A 12 -17.48 23.76 5.26
C PHE A 12 -16.44 24.36 6.21
N SER A 13 -16.25 25.68 6.17
CA SER A 13 -15.26 26.37 7.00
C SER A 13 -15.55 26.24 8.51
N ASP A 14 -16.81 26.03 8.89
CA ASP A 14 -17.26 25.79 10.26
C ASP A 14 -16.85 24.42 10.79
N TRP A 15 -16.59 23.43 9.94
CA TRP A 15 -16.15 22.08 10.35
C TRP A 15 -14.79 22.12 11.04
N ALA A 16 -13.87 22.97 10.59
CA ALA A 16 -12.56 23.13 11.24
C ALA A 16 -12.73 23.69 12.67
N ALA A 17 -13.65 24.65 12.85
CA ALA A 17 -13.97 25.21 14.16
C ALA A 17 -14.68 24.19 15.06
N LYS A 18 -15.64 23.44 14.50
CA LYS A 18 -16.35 22.36 15.20
C LYS A 18 -15.38 21.28 15.67
N ALA A 19 -14.54 20.78 14.78
CA ALA A 19 -13.57 19.75 15.10
C ALA A 19 -12.60 20.22 16.22
N ALA A 20 -12.14 21.47 16.17
CA ALA A 20 -11.29 22.05 17.22
C ALA A 20 -12.02 22.22 18.57
N SER A 21 -13.34 22.32 18.59
CA SER A 21 -14.14 22.49 19.81
C SER A 21 -14.45 21.20 20.56
N GLU A 22 -14.43 20.03 19.89
CA GLU A 22 -14.89 18.76 20.49
C GLU A 22 -13.82 17.95 21.20
N SER A 23 -12.54 18.26 21.01
CA SER A 23 -11.41 17.67 21.75
C SER A 23 -10.13 18.39 21.34
N PRO A 24 -9.03 18.29 22.12
CA PRO A 24 -7.72 18.47 21.53
C PRO A 24 -7.53 17.31 20.55
N LEU A 25 -7.92 17.50 19.28
CA LEU A 25 -7.83 16.49 18.20
C LEU A 25 -6.44 15.88 18.03
N ARG A 26 -5.43 16.48 18.68
CA ARG A 26 -4.03 16.10 18.65
C ARG A 26 -3.44 16.34 20.05
N PRO A 27 -3.63 15.46 21.04
CA PRO A 27 -2.75 15.53 22.21
C PRO A 27 -1.33 15.43 21.70
N LEU A 28 -0.47 16.37 22.13
CA LEU A 28 0.92 16.41 21.69
C LEU A 28 1.60 15.14 22.19
N ALA A 29 1.74 14.17 21.30
CA ALA A 29 2.28 12.87 21.61
C ALA A 29 3.81 12.98 21.46
N LEU A 30 4.51 13.11 22.59
CA LEU A 30 5.97 13.13 22.58
C LEU A 30 6.50 11.82 21.99
N PRO A 31 7.57 11.82 21.18
CA PRO A 31 8.18 10.59 20.70
C PRO A 31 8.47 9.64 21.87
N GLY A 32 8.06 8.38 21.76
CA GLY A 32 8.28 7.39 22.83
C GLY A 32 7.21 6.31 22.91
N ALA A 33 7.38 5.42 23.90
CA ALA A 33 6.57 4.21 24.05
C ALA A 33 5.06 4.48 24.20
N ALA A 34 4.67 5.57 24.89
CA ALA A 34 3.28 5.94 25.07
C ALA A 34 2.60 6.28 23.73
N THR A 35 3.28 7.06 22.87
CA THR A 35 2.80 7.38 21.52
C THR A 35 2.71 6.14 20.65
N HIS A 36 3.69 5.24 20.72
CA HIS A 36 3.63 3.95 20.01
C HIS A 36 2.43 3.12 20.45
N GLN A 37 2.10 3.11 21.75
CA GLN A 37 0.94 2.38 22.26
C GLN A 37 -0.37 3.01 21.77
N LEU A 38 -0.51 4.34 21.85
CA LEU A 38 -1.70 5.04 21.34
C LEU A 38 -1.93 4.78 19.85
N VAL A 39 -0.86 4.77 19.04
CA VAL A 39 -0.96 4.43 17.62
C VAL A 39 -1.44 2.98 17.43
N ARG A 40 -0.89 2.02 18.20
CA ARG A 40 -1.34 0.61 18.15
C ARG A 40 -2.81 0.48 18.54
N ASP A 41 -3.23 1.10 19.63
CA ASP A 41 -4.60 1.05 20.12
C ASP A 41 -5.57 1.67 19.10
N THR A 42 -5.18 2.82 18.51
CA THR A 42 -5.99 3.53 17.49
C THR A 42 -6.14 2.71 16.22
N LEU A 43 -5.07 2.04 15.79
CA LEU A 43 -5.06 1.19 14.60
C LEU A 43 -5.61 -0.22 14.87
N GLY A 44 -5.93 -0.54 16.12
CA GLY A 44 -6.49 -1.83 16.51
C GLY A 44 -5.47 -2.98 16.51
N PHE A 45 -4.19 -2.72 16.73
CA PHE A 45 -3.16 -3.75 16.96
C PHE A 45 -3.33 -4.35 18.36
N CYS A 46 -4.40 -5.13 18.54
CA CYS A 46 -4.78 -5.77 19.80
C CYS A 46 -4.88 -7.30 19.66
N PHE A 47 -4.53 -7.85 18.50
CA PHE A 47 -4.73 -9.26 18.18
C PHE A 47 -3.43 -10.02 18.42
N ASN A 48 -3.46 -11.03 19.30
CA ASN A 48 -2.25 -11.70 19.81
C ASN A 48 -1.37 -12.41 18.76
N ASN A 49 -1.77 -12.49 17.49
CA ASN A 49 -0.96 -13.07 16.41
C ASN A 49 -1.08 -12.26 15.11
N GLU A 50 -0.36 -11.13 15.05
CA GLU A 50 -0.28 -10.22 13.90
C GLU A 50 0.91 -10.52 12.97
N HIS A 51 1.58 -11.66 13.17
CA HIS A 51 2.69 -12.09 12.33
C HIS A 51 2.17 -12.68 11.00
N PRO A 52 2.90 -12.48 9.88
CA PRO A 52 2.57 -13.15 8.63
C PRO A 52 2.71 -14.66 8.81
N GLN A 53 1.69 -15.40 8.39
CA GLN A 53 1.61 -16.86 8.52
C GLN A 53 1.91 -17.53 7.18
N GLU A 54 2.51 -18.72 7.23
CA GLU A 54 2.76 -19.55 6.06
C GLU A 54 3.47 -18.80 4.91
N VAL A 55 4.47 -17.98 5.22
CA VAL A 55 5.24 -17.24 4.21
C VAL A 55 5.90 -18.24 3.25
N ARG A 56 5.75 -18.02 1.94
CA ARG A 56 6.38 -18.86 0.92
C ARG A 56 6.77 -18.07 -0.31
N ILE A 57 7.77 -18.59 -1.03
CA ILE A 57 8.17 -18.13 -2.36
C ILE A 57 7.38 -18.95 -3.37
N ASP A 58 6.58 -18.27 -4.20
CA ASP A 58 5.74 -18.87 -5.23
C ASP A 58 6.46 -18.95 -6.60
N ALA A 59 7.40 -18.03 -6.86
CA ALA A 59 8.19 -18.00 -8.09
C ALA A 59 9.45 -17.13 -7.92
N GLU A 60 10.44 -17.33 -8.79
CA GLU A 60 11.67 -16.53 -8.86
C GLU A 60 11.97 -16.16 -10.32
N TRP A 61 12.60 -15.00 -10.53
CA TRP A 61 13.06 -14.57 -11.85
C TRP A 61 14.27 -13.66 -11.73
N GLU A 62 14.98 -13.49 -12.84
CA GLU A 62 15.99 -12.45 -13.02
C GLU A 62 15.66 -11.67 -14.29
N ARG A 63 15.66 -10.35 -14.21
CA ARG A 63 15.33 -9.46 -15.32
C ARG A 63 16.03 -8.12 -15.16
N ASP A 64 16.66 -7.65 -16.21
CA ASP A 64 17.24 -6.30 -16.29
C ASP A 64 18.15 -5.95 -15.09
N GLY A 65 18.94 -6.92 -14.61
CA GLY A 65 19.84 -6.76 -13.46
C GLY A 65 19.18 -6.87 -12.08
N VAL A 66 17.88 -7.19 -12.01
CA VAL A 66 17.11 -7.40 -10.77
C VAL A 66 16.76 -8.87 -10.62
N ALA A 67 17.09 -9.44 -9.47
CA ALA A 67 16.55 -10.72 -9.01
C ALA A 67 15.24 -10.47 -8.25
N GLY A 68 14.17 -11.14 -8.65
CA GLY A 68 12.84 -11.00 -8.07
C GLY A 68 12.29 -12.33 -7.54
N GLN A 69 11.54 -12.24 -6.45
CA GLN A 69 10.79 -13.36 -5.89
C GLN A 69 9.33 -12.95 -5.72
N ALA A 70 8.41 -13.82 -6.15
CA ALA A 70 7.00 -13.70 -5.82
C ALA A 70 6.81 -14.36 -4.47
N ILE A 71 6.38 -13.59 -3.48
CA ILE A 71 6.18 -14.05 -2.10
C ILE A 71 4.71 -13.90 -1.76
N SER A 72 4.16 -14.87 -1.05
CA SER A 72 2.84 -14.74 -0.45
C SER A 72 2.80 -15.18 1.00
N TRP A 73 1.84 -14.65 1.75
CA TRP A 73 1.57 -15.03 3.14
C TRP A 73 0.08 -14.92 3.47
N SER A 74 -0.34 -15.61 4.53
CA SER A 74 -1.65 -15.48 5.14
C SER A 74 -1.59 -14.44 6.28
N VAL A 75 -2.68 -13.69 6.44
CA VAL A 75 -2.90 -12.79 7.60
C VAL A 75 -3.93 -13.38 8.58
N GLY A 76 -4.24 -14.68 8.44
CA GLY A 76 -5.21 -15.40 9.27
C GLY A 76 -6.66 -15.33 8.77
N TYR A 77 -6.93 -14.57 7.71
CA TYR A 77 -8.25 -14.46 7.09
C TYR A 77 -8.16 -13.97 5.64
N GLY A 78 -9.22 -14.22 4.87
CA GLY A 78 -9.31 -13.79 3.48
C GLY A 78 -8.28 -14.48 2.56
N PRO A 79 -8.08 -13.96 1.34
CA PRO A 79 -7.06 -14.48 0.44
C PRO A 79 -5.65 -14.14 0.93
N ARG A 80 -4.67 -14.89 0.43
CA ARG A 80 -3.25 -14.61 0.70
C ARG A 80 -2.86 -13.23 0.16
N SER A 81 -2.01 -12.54 0.92
CA SER A 81 -1.36 -11.32 0.46
C SER A 81 -0.18 -11.72 -0.43
N ALA A 82 -0.07 -11.11 -1.60
CA ALA A 82 1.05 -11.31 -2.52
C ALA A 82 1.96 -10.08 -2.50
N ALA A 83 3.25 -10.31 -2.75
CA ALA A 83 4.25 -9.27 -2.90
C ALA A 83 5.32 -9.71 -3.90
N TRP A 84 6.11 -8.74 -4.32
CA TRP A 84 7.42 -9.01 -4.93
C TRP A 84 8.53 -8.57 -3.98
N LEU A 85 9.54 -9.40 -3.81
CA LEU A 85 10.81 -9.03 -3.20
C LEU A 85 11.84 -8.86 -4.32
N LEU A 86 12.38 -7.66 -4.46
CA LEU A 86 13.31 -7.29 -5.52
C LEU A 86 14.66 -6.93 -4.90
N LYS A 87 15.75 -7.35 -5.53
CA LYS A 87 17.11 -6.99 -5.16
C LYS A 87 18.04 -6.98 -6.39
N PRO A 88 19.24 -6.39 -6.33
CA PRO A 88 20.20 -6.57 -7.41
C PRO A 88 20.49 -8.06 -7.65
N ALA A 89 20.61 -8.44 -8.92
CA ALA A 89 21.01 -9.78 -9.31
C ALA A 89 22.43 -10.10 -8.80
N GLY A 90 22.69 -11.38 -8.49
CA GLY A 90 24.00 -11.85 -8.03
C GLY A 90 24.40 -11.44 -6.60
N VAL A 91 23.65 -10.57 -5.92
CA VAL A 91 23.96 -10.14 -4.55
C VAL A 91 23.39 -11.13 -3.53
N SER A 92 24.25 -11.62 -2.63
CA SER A 92 23.88 -12.54 -1.55
C SER A 92 24.09 -11.95 -0.15
N GLU A 93 24.78 -10.83 -0.02
CA GLU A 93 24.91 -10.13 1.26
C GLU A 93 23.58 -9.51 1.74
N ALA A 94 23.53 -9.19 3.04
CA ALA A 94 22.40 -8.48 3.61
C ALA A 94 22.35 -7.05 3.07
N LEU A 95 21.19 -6.68 2.51
CA LEU A 95 20.94 -5.35 1.96
C LEU A 95 20.05 -4.53 2.89
N PRO A 96 20.16 -3.19 2.88
CA PRO A 96 19.15 -2.33 3.48
C PRO A 96 17.77 -2.61 2.87
N GLY A 97 16.78 -2.79 3.74
CA GLY A 97 15.42 -3.15 3.36
C GLY A 97 14.53 -1.92 3.14
N VAL A 98 13.69 -1.97 2.11
CA VAL A 98 12.64 -0.97 1.84
C VAL A 98 11.30 -1.68 1.68
N VAL A 99 10.26 -1.19 2.36
CA VAL A 99 8.87 -1.56 2.07
C VAL A 99 8.27 -0.49 1.17
N ALA A 100 8.01 -0.84 -0.09
CA ALA A 100 7.52 0.07 -1.11
C ALA A 100 6.00 -0.07 -1.26
N LEU A 101 5.26 1.00 -0.94
CA LEU A 101 3.79 1.02 -1.02
C LEU A 101 3.32 1.80 -2.25
N HIS A 102 2.39 1.21 -2.99
CA HIS A 102 1.72 1.90 -4.09
C HIS A 102 0.65 2.86 -3.55
N ASP A 103 0.22 3.79 -4.40
CA ASP A 103 -0.81 4.76 -4.09
C ASP A 103 -2.23 4.20 -4.31
N HIS A 104 -3.24 5.05 -4.06
CA HIS A 104 -4.63 4.71 -4.35
C HIS A 104 -4.88 4.62 -5.87
N GLY A 105 -4.39 5.60 -6.64
CA GLY A 105 -4.28 5.50 -8.09
C GLY A 105 -5.56 5.35 -8.92
N GLY A 106 -6.73 5.69 -8.37
CA GLY A 106 -8.02 5.61 -9.08
C GLY A 106 -8.55 4.21 -9.43
N PHE A 107 -7.72 3.16 -9.47
CA PHE A 107 -8.13 1.79 -9.74
C PHE A 107 -7.52 0.78 -8.75
N LYS A 108 -8.25 -0.31 -8.52
CA LYS A 108 -7.98 -1.32 -7.50
C LYS A 108 -7.53 -2.68 -8.04
N PHE A 109 -7.47 -2.83 -9.36
CA PHE A 109 -7.17 -4.14 -9.96
C PHE A 109 -5.72 -4.59 -9.71
N PHE A 110 -4.77 -3.66 -9.72
CA PHE A 110 -3.34 -3.93 -9.54
C PHE A 110 -2.82 -3.28 -8.27
N GLY A 111 -1.78 -3.84 -7.66
CA GLY A 111 -1.14 -3.30 -6.46
C GLY A 111 0.33 -3.07 -6.72
N LYS A 112 1.17 -4.05 -6.41
CA LYS A 112 2.63 -4.03 -6.63
C LYS A 112 3.01 -3.68 -8.07
N GLU A 113 2.22 -4.09 -9.07
CA GLU A 113 2.48 -3.79 -10.48
C GLU A 113 2.45 -2.27 -10.77
N LYS A 114 1.77 -1.48 -9.94
CA LYS A 114 1.74 -0.02 -10.08
C LYS A 114 3.09 0.65 -9.86
N ILE A 115 4.03 -0.03 -9.23
CA ILE A 115 5.31 0.57 -8.82
C ILE A 115 6.53 -0.33 -9.08
N ALA A 116 6.29 -1.53 -9.62
CA ALA A 116 7.29 -2.56 -9.84
C ALA A 116 7.05 -3.31 -11.17
N ILE A 117 8.13 -3.84 -11.75
CA ILE A 117 8.13 -4.80 -12.87
C ILE A 117 8.40 -6.19 -12.29
N GLY A 118 7.52 -7.13 -12.60
CA GLY A 118 7.62 -8.52 -12.20
C GLY A 118 8.29 -9.41 -13.24
N SER A 119 7.96 -10.70 -13.20
CA SER A 119 8.45 -11.69 -14.18
C SER A 119 7.84 -11.53 -15.57
N LEU A 120 6.65 -10.93 -15.67
CA LEU A 120 5.95 -10.67 -16.92
C LEU A 120 6.01 -9.19 -17.29
N ASP A 121 5.90 -8.91 -18.58
CA ASP A 121 5.78 -7.54 -19.06
C ASP A 121 4.51 -6.87 -18.51
N PRO A 122 4.63 -5.62 -18.04
CA PRO A 122 3.47 -4.86 -17.61
C PRO A 122 2.56 -4.58 -18.81
N PRO A 123 1.22 -4.62 -18.65
CA PRO A 123 0.31 -4.13 -19.68
C PRO A 123 0.55 -2.64 -19.99
N ASP A 124 0.25 -2.20 -21.21
CA ASP A 124 0.50 -0.83 -21.67
C ASP A 124 -0.01 0.25 -20.71
N TYR A 125 -1.20 0.06 -20.14
CA TYR A 125 -1.78 1.04 -19.23
C TYR A 125 -0.96 1.22 -17.92
N ILE A 126 -0.18 0.23 -17.48
CA ILE A 126 0.77 0.39 -16.35
C ILE A 126 1.94 1.27 -16.75
N ASN A 127 2.45 1.13 -17.98
CA ASN A 127 3.52 1.98 -18.47
C ASN A 127 3.06 3.45 -18.50
N ASP A 128 1.87 3.72 -19.05
CA ASP A 128 1.26 5.06 -19.05
C ASP A 128 1.03 5.59 -17.62
N TYR A 129 0.64 4.69 -16.72
CA TYR A 129 0.45 5.01 -15.30
C TYR A 129 1.76 5.44 -14.65
N TRP A 130 2.88 4.77 -14.92
CA TRP A 130 4.18 5.18 -14.41
C TRP A 130 4.59 6.55 -14.93
N PHE A 131 4.39 6.83 -16.23
CA PHE A 131 4.66 8.17 -16.77
C PHE A 131 3.86 9.26 -16.07
N SER A 132 2.59 8.99 -15.79
CA SER A 132 1.67 9.97 -15.19
C SER A 132 1.93 10.22 -13.70
N TYR A 133 2.24 9.17 -12.94
CA TYR A 133 2.24 9.24 -11.47
C TYR A 133 3.59 8.95 -10.80
N TYR A 134 4.51 8.28 -11.50
CA TYR A 134 5.77 7.79 -10.95
C TYR A 134 7.02 8.22 -11.75
N GLY A 135 6.88 9.24 -12.60
CA GLY A 135 7.99 9.79 -13.37
C GLY A 135 8.54 8.84 -14.44
N GLY A 136 7.70 7.97 -14.99
CA GLY A 136 8.03 7.08 -16.11
C GLY A 136 8.77 5.81 -15.73
N ARG A 137 8.80 5.43 -14.45
CA ARG A 137 9.53 4.23 -14.01
C ARG A 137 8.84 3.47 -12.88
N ALA A 138 9.05 2.17 -12.88
CA ALA A 138 8.84 1.31 -11.73
C ALA A 138 9.89 1.59 -10.65
N TYR A 139 9.60 2.51 -9.74
CA TYR A 139 10.61 2.99 -8.78
C TYR A 139 11.14 1.89 -7.85
N ALA A 140 10.37 0.82 -7.60
CA ALA A 140 10.83 -0.29 -6.76
C ALA A 140 11.99 -1.05 -7.42
N ASN A 141 11.95 -1.26 -8.74
CA ASN A 141 13.05 -1.88 -9.48
C ASN A 141 14.26 -0.93 -9.54
N ALA A 142 14.03 0.37 -9.68
CA ALA A 142 15.11 1.35 -9.62
C ALA A 142 15.81 1.33 -8.25
N LEU A 143 15.07 1.27 -7.15
CA LEU A 143 15.65 1.11 -5.81
C LEU A 143 16.39 -0.21 -5.66
N ALA A 144 15.89 -1.31 -6.24
CA ALA A 144 16.63 -2.58 -6.23
C ALA A 144 17.99 -2.43 -6.92
N LEU A 145 18.07 -1.77 -8.09
CA LEU A 145 19.33 -1.51 -8.78
C LEU A 145 20.30 -0.61 -8.01
N GLU A 146 19.79 0.25 -7.12
CA GLU A 146 20.59 1.08 -6.21
C GLU A 146 21.10 0.32 -4.96
N GLY A 147 20.91 -1.00 -4.89
CA GLY A 147 21.46 -1.83 -3.80
C GLY A 147 20.52 -2.09 -2.63
N PHE A 148 19.21 -1.95 -2.81
CA PHE A 148 18.22 -2.23 -1.77
C PHE A 148 17.52 -3.59 -1.96
N ALA A 149 17.12 -4.21 -0.86
CA ALA A 149 16.11 -5.27 -0.88
C ALA A 149 14.72 -4.63 -0.72
N VAL A 150 13.91 -4.65 -1.77
CA VAL A 150 12.64 -3.92 -1.84
C VAL A 150 11.47 -4.90 -1.79
N LEU A 151 10.70 -4.87 -0.72
CA LEU A 151 9.44 -5.60 -0.59
C LEU A 151 8.28 -4.73 -1.10
N VAL A 152 7.52 -5.24 -2.06
CA VAL A 152 6.42 -4.55 -2.75
C VAL A 152 5.12 -5.30 -2.52
N PRO A 153 4.43 -5.10 -1.38
CA PRO A 153 3.20 -5.81 -1.07
C PRO A 153 1.97 -5.21 -1.75
N ASP A 154 1.02 -6.08 -2.12
CA ASP A 154 -0.35 -5.64 -2.42
C ASP A 154 -1.04 -5.18 -1.13
N THR A 155 -1.50 -3.92 -1.10
CA THR A 155 -2.24 -3.38 0.05
C THR A 155 -3.71 -3.81 0.02
N PHE A 156 -4.40 -3.72 1.16
CA PHE A 156 -5.80 -4.13 1.28
C PHE A 156 -6.68 -3.40 0.26
N LEU A 157 -7.49 -4.14 -0.50
CA LEU A 157 -8.31 -3.71 -1.64
C LEU A 157 -7.62 -3.62 -3.00
N TRP A 158 -6.31 -3.86 -3.11
CA TRP A 158 -5.57 -3.87 -4.38
C TRP A 158 -4.96 -5.23 -4.69
N GLY A 159 -4.71 -5.50 -5.98
CA GLY A 159 -3.96 -6.68 -6.44
C GLY A 159 -4.54 -7.99 -5.91
N SER A 160 -3.74 -8.79 -5.22
CA SER A 160 -4.18 -10.07 -4.63
C SER A 160 -5.21 -9.92 -3.50
N ARG A 161 -5.36 -8.71 -2.94
CA ARG A 161 -6.27 -8.38 -1.83
C ARG A 161 -7.49 -7.57 -2.28
N ARG A 162 -7.73 -7.47 -3.59
CA ARG A 162 -8.92 -6.82 -4.15
C ARG A 162 -10.16 -7.70 -4.02
N PHE A 163 -11.34 -7.08 -4.13
CA PHE A 163 -12.57 -7.85 -4.32
C PHE A 163 -12.61 -8.43 -5.74
N PRO A 164 -12.93 -9.73 -5.90
CA PRO A 164 -13.18 -10.31 -7.20
C PRO A 164 -14.31 -9.58 -7.92
N GLN A 165 -14.16 -9.29 -9.21
CA GLN A 165 -15.20 -8.60 -9.98
C GLN A 165 -16.53 -9.38 -9.97
N ALA A 166 -16.44 -10.71 -10.07
CA ALA A 166 -17.60 -11.60 -10.06
C ALA A 166 -18.46 -11.50 -8.78
N VAL A 167 -17.90 -11.04 -7.64
CA VAL A 167 -18.70 -10.84 -6.41
C VAL A 167 -19.23 -9.42 -6.28
N MET A 168 -18.73 -8.46 -7.07
CA MET A 168 -19.16 -7.06 -7.06
C MET A 168 -20.42 -6.85 -7.91
N ASP A 169 -20.52 -7.51 -9.06
CA ASP A 169 -21.61 -7.30 -10.03
C ASP A 169 -23.03 -7.63 -9.48
N ASN A 170 -23.12 -8.48 -8.45
CA ASN A 170 -24.39 -8.85 -7.82
C ASN A 170 -24.82 -7.94 -6.66
N SER A 171 -24.03 -6.94 -6.28
CA SER A 171 -24.24 -6.18 -5.05
C SER A 171 -24.85 -4.77 -5.24
N PHE A 172 -24.82 -4.23 -6.46
CA PHE A 172 -25.36 -2.88 -6.76
C PHE A 172 -26.70 -2.86 -7.47
N ALA A 173 -27.15 -3.99 -8.03
CA ALA A 173 -28.41 -4.06 -8.78
C ALA A 173 -29.64 -3.60 -7.96
N PRO A 174 -29.77 -3.87 -6.65
CA PRO A 174 -30.92 -3.39 -5.88
C PRO A 174 -30.83 -1.91 -5.48
N ALA A 175 -29.63 -1.32 -5.43
CA ALA A 175 -29.42 0.04 -4.90
C ALA A 175 -29.77 1.15 -5.90
N PHE A 176 -29.87 0.83 -7.19
CA PHE A 176 -30.18 1.78 -8.27
C PHE A 176 -31.48 1.43 -9.02
N ALA A 177 -32.27 0.49 -8.49
CA ALA A 177 -33.55 0.09 -9.06
C ALA A 177 -34.77 0.81 -8.43
N ALA A 178 -34.54 1.94 -7.75
CA ALA A 178 -35.59 2.78 -7.15
C ALA A 178 -35.71 4.12 -7.91
#